data_AF-A0A455U3F2-F1
#
_entry.id   AF-A0A455U3F2-F1
#
_cell.length_a   1.000
_cell.length_b   1.000
_cell.length_c   1.000
_cell.angle_alpha   90.00
_cell.angle_beta   90.00
_cell.angle_gamma   90.00
#
_symmetry.space_group_name_H-M   'P 1'
#
loop_
_entity.id
_entity.type
_entity.pdbx_description
1 polymer ?
#
loop_
_entity_poly.entity_id
_entity_poly.type
_entity_poly.pdbx_seq_one_letter_code
_entity_poly.pdbx_strand_id
1 'polypeptide(L)'
;MTFTLGLQAESFSAAENRYAQSHLRILSGLYGLLRPLDLIQPYRLEMGTKLPNSAGKDLYAYWKPILAPALNEAIADSGSNVLVNLASNEYFKAVNTKQLNARVITPVFKDEKRHL
;
A
#
# COMPACT_ATOMS: atom_id res chain seq x y z
N MET A 1 -1.89 15.48 3.47
CA MET A 1 -2.64 14.29 3.92
C MET A 1 -3.94 14.26 3.10
N THR A 2 -3.83 14.02 1.79
CA THR A 2 -4.85 14.46 0.80
C THR A 2 -5.40 13.30 -0.05
N PHE A 3 -4.85 12.09 0.06
CA PHE A 3 -5.28 10.93 -0.73
C PHE A 3 -6.64 10.38 -0.32
N THR A 4 -7.07 10.58 0.93
CA THR A 4 -8.37 10.11 1.43
C THR A 4 -9.55 10.90 0.85
N LEU A 5 -9.33 12.15 0.44
CA LEU A 5 -10.39 13.00 -0.12
C LEU A 5 -10.93 12.45 -1.45
N GLY A 6 -10.08 11.80 -2.26
CA GLY A 6 -10.51 11.16 -3.50
C GLY A 6 -11.20 9.81 -3.30
N LEU A 7 -10.90 9.11 -2.19
CA LEU A 7 -11.51 7.81 -1.89
C LEU A 7 -12.92 7.94 -1.29
N GLN A 8 -13.19 9.04 -0.57
CA GLN A 8 -14.48 9.31 0.07
C GLN A 8 -15.00 8.13 0.91
N ALA A 9 -14.13 7.46 1.67
CA ALA A 9 -14.48 6.23 2.39
C ALA A 9 -15.64 6.37 3.38
N GLU A 10 -15.93 7.60 3.86
CA GLU A 10 -17.06 7.90 4.74
C GLU A 10 -18.42 7.67 4.07
N SER A 11 -18.50 7.69 2.74
CA SER A 11 -19.74 7.43 1.98
C SER A 11 -19.93 5.96 1.62
N PHE A 12 -19.00 5.08 1.99
CA PHE A 12 -19.09 3.65 1.66
C PHE A 12 -20.25 2.99 2.39
N SER A 13 -21.07 2.26 1.64
CA SER A 13 -22.00 1.27 2.16
C SER A 13 -21.26 0.13 2.88
N ALA A 14 -22.00 -0.68 3.63
CA ALA A 14 -21.44 -1.88 4.26
C ALA A 14 -20.87 -2.89 3.25
N ALA A 15 -21.45 -2.95 2.04
CA ALA A 15 -20.96 -3.82 0.98
C ALA A 15 -19.64 -3.32 0.39
N GLU A 16 -19.53 -2.01 0.15
CA GLU A 16 -18.28 -1.37 -0.31
C GLU A 16 -17.18 -1.49 0.73
N ASN A 17 -17.50 -1.33 2.02
CA ASN A 17 -16.54 -1.55 3.10
C ASN A 17 -16.02 -3.00 3.14
N ARG A 18 -16.89 -4.00 2.97
CA ARG A 18 -16.46 -5.40 2.86
C ARG A 18 -15.58 -5.64 1.64
N TYR A 19 -15.95 -5.06 0.49
CA TYR A 19 -15.17 -5.17 -0.73
C TYR A 19 -13.78 -4.52 -0.58
N ALA A 20 -13.72 -3.31 -0.03
CA ALA A 20 -12.47 -2.63 0.26
C ALA A 20 -11.63 -3.44 1.25
N GLN A 21 -12.23 -4.03 2.28
CA GLN A 21 -11.52 -4.85 3.25
C GLN A 21 -10.79 -6.04 2.61
N SER A 22 -11.37 -6.65 1.57
CA SER A 22 -10.73 -7.76 0.85
C SER A 22 -9.78 -7.29 -0.27
N HIS A 23 -10.04 -6.16 -0.94
CA HIS A 23 -9.31 -5.75 -2.17
C HIS A 23 -8.36 -4.57 -2.01
N LEU A 24 -8.48 -3.78 -0.94
CA LEU A 24 -7.62 -2.62 -0.68
C LEU A 24 -6.59 -2.96 0.39
N ARG A 25 -5.34 -2.58 0.13
CA ARG A 25 -4.25 -2.61 1.10
C ARG A 25 -3.55 -1.26 1.13
N ILE A 26 -3.15 -0.85 2.33
CA ILE A 26 -2.50 0.43 2.59
C ILE A 26 -1.10 0.14 3.12
N LEU A 27 -0.07 0.62 2.42
CA LEU A 27 1.31 0.51 2.89
C LEU A 27 1.56 1.51 4.02
N SER A 28 2.24 1.08 5.07
CA SER A 28 2.54 1.85 6.27
C SER A 28 4.00 1.64 6.68
N GLY A 29 4.71 2.72 7.06
CA GLY A 29 6.07 2.60 7.58
C GLY A 29 6.14 1.88 8.93
N LEU A 30 5.10 1.98 9.76
CA LEU A 30 5.03 1.36 11.09
C LEU A 30 4.32 0.00 11.08
N TYR A 31 3.22 -0.12 10.34
CA TYR A 31 2.39 -1.33 10.34
C TYR A 31 2.61 -2.23 9.13
N GLY A 32 3.44 -1.81 8.17
CA GLY A 32 3.73 -2.59 6.96
C GLY A 32 2.57 -2.57 5.97
N LEU A 33 1.62 -3.50 6.13
CA LEU A 33 0.48 -3.68 5.22
C LEU A 33 -0.82 -3.69 6.03
N LEU A 34 -1.65 -2.67 5.85
CA LEU A 34 -2.93 -2.52 6.54
C LEU A 34 -4.10 -2.82 5.61
N ARG A 35 -5.21 -3.25 6.22
CA ARG A 35 -6.54 -3.29 5.61
C ARG A 35 -7.35 -2.07 6.05
N PRO A 36 -8.37 -1.66 5.27
CA PRO A 36 -9.20 -0.48 5.58
C PRO A 36 -9.79 -0.41 6.99
N LEU A 37 -10.16 -1.54 7.59
CA LEU A 37 -10.79 -1.60 8.92
C LEU A 37 -9.82 -2.00 10.03
N ASP A 38 -8.52 -2.07 9.77
CA ASP A 38 -7.55 -2.34 10.82
C ASP A 38 -7.44 -1.12 11.75
N LEU A 39 -7.49 -1.37 13.06
CA LEU A 39 -7.32 -0.32 14.06
C LEU A 39 -5.85 0.11 14.13
N ILE A 40 -5.61 1.42 14.08
CA ILE A 40 -4.28 2.00 14.19
C ILE A 40 -4.22 3.04 15.29
N GLN A 41 -3.06 3.16 15.93
CA GLN A 41 -2.73 4.30 16.78
C GLN A 41 -2.11 5.42 15.94
N PRO A 42 -2.31 6.70 16.34
CA PRO A 42 -1.64 7.83 15.69
C PRO A 42 -0.13 7.66 15.70
N TYR A 43 0.51 7.89 14.56
CA TYR A 43 1.96 7.79 14.41
C TYR A 43 2.43 8.67 13.26
N ARG A 44 3.74 8.92 13.21
CA ARG A 44 4.41 9.53 12.06
C ARG A 44 5.72 8.80 11.81
N LEU A 45 5.69 7.86 10.87
CA LEU A 45 6.86 7.11 10.42
C LEU A 45 6.72 6.84 8.93
N GLU A 46 7.39 7.66 8.12
CA GLU A 46 7.38 7.52 6.66
C GLU A 46 8.31 6.39 6.22
N MET A 47 7.96 5.69 5.15
CA MET A 47 8.72 4.54 4.65
C MET A 47 10.17 4.88 4.28
N GLY A 48 10.44 6.11 3.82
CA GLY A 48 11.79 6.58 3.50
C GLY A 48 12.69 6.88 4.71
N THR A 49 12.19 6.76 5.94
CA THR A 49 12.95 7.08 7.16
C THR A 49 14.16 6.16 7.31
N LYS A 50 15.36 6.74 7.47
CA LYS A 50 16.58 6.00 7.80
C LYS A 50 16.58 5.63 9.28
N LEU A 51 15.93 4.52 9.60
CA LEU A 51 15.88 3.96 10.94
C LEU A 51 16.63 2.62 10.98
N PRO A 52 17.86 2.58 11.53
CA PRO A 52 18.56 1.34 11.76
C PRO A 52 17.76 0.40 12.68
N ASN A 53 17.70 -0.87 12.30
CA ASN A 53 16.95 -1.90 12.99
C ASN A 53 17.65 -3.26 12.83
N SER A 54 17.12 -4.29 13.46
CA SER A 54 17.72 -5.64 13.43
C SER A 54 17.84 -6.24 12.02
N ALA A 55 17.01 -5.80 11.06
CA ALA A 55 17.03 -6.27 9.68
C ALA A 55 17.88 -5.39 8.73
N GLY A 56 18.39 -4.25 9.19
CA GLY A 56 19.29 -3.42 8.38
C GLY A 56 19.24 -1.92 8.69
N LYS A 57 19.58 -1.12 7.70
CA LYS A 57 19.82 0.33 7.84
C LYS A 57 18.58 1.22 7.71
N ASP A 58 17.49 0.68 7.19
CA ASP A 58 16.27 1.42 6.88
C ASP A 58 15.03 0.51 6.93
N LEU A 59 13.86 1.14 6.79
CA LEU A 59 12.57 0.43 6.78
C LEU A 59 12.37 -0.43 5.52
N TYR A 60 13.06 -0.12 4.41
CA TYR A 60 13.00 -0.96 3.21
C TYR A 60 13.62 -2.32 3.46
N ALA A 61 14.80 -2.37 4.08
CA ALA A 61 15.45 -3.62 4.44
C ALA A 61 14.58 -4.46 5.37
N TYR A 62 13.93 -3.81 6.34
CA TYR A 62 13.02 -4.45 7.28
C TYR A 62 11.76 -5.03 6.61
N TRP A 63 11.07 -4.24 5.79
CA TRP A 63 9.75 -4.60 5.26
C TRP A 63 9.79 -5.49 4.02
N LYS A 64 10.83 -5.41 3.18
CA LYS A 64 10.93 -6.21 1.95
C LYS A 64 10.65 -7.71 2.11
N PRO A 65 11.25 -8.43 3.08
CA PRO A 65 10.97 -9.86 3.25
C PRO A 65 9.55 -10.15 3.77
N ILE A 66 8.84 -9.17 4.33
CA ILE A 66 7.51 -9.34 4.95
C ILE A 66 6.39 -8.96 3.98
N LEU A 67 6.54 -7.84 3.25
CA LEU A 67 5.45 -7.28 2.44
C LEU A 67 5.11 -8.11 1.21
N ALA A 68 6.09 -8.71 0.53
CA ALA A 68 5.82 -9.48 -0.68
C ALA A 68 4.99 -10.76 -0.38
N PRO A 69 5.33 -11.58 0.64
CA PRO A 69 4.47 -12.69 1.08
C PRO A 69 3.06 -12.23 1.48
N ALA A 70 2.95 -11.19 2.31
CA ALA A 70 1.65 -10.68 2.78
C ALA A 70 0.77 -10.16 1.62
N LEU A 71 1.38 -9.53 0.62
CA LEU A 71 0.66 -9.12 -0.59
C LEU A 71 0.22 -10.33 -1.43
N ASN A 72 1.04 -11.36 -1.56
CA ASN A 72 0.65 -12.58 -2.29
C ASN A 72 -0.54 -13.28 -1.63
N GLU A 73 -0.56 -13.35 -0.29
CA GLU A 73 -1.72 -13.86 0.46
C GLU A 73 -2.96 -12.99 0.19
N ALA A 74 -2.85 -11.67 0.29
CA ALA A 74 -3.95 -10.77 0.02
C ALA A 74 -4.48 -10.85 -1.43
N ILE A 75 -3.59 -11.04 -2.41
CA ILE A 75 -3.92 -11.24 -3.81
C ILE A 75 -4.69 -12.56 -3.99
N ALA A 76 -4.19 -13.65 -3.43
CA ALA A 76 -4.86 -14.95 -3.49
C ALA A 76 -6.26 -14.89 -2.85
N ASP A 77 -6.38 -14.27 -1.68
CA ASP A 77 -7.65 -14.09 -0.97
C ASP A 77 -8.66 -13.21 -1.74
N SER A 78 -8.17 -12.27 -2.56
CA SER A 78 -9.04 -11.43 -3.39
C SER A 78 -9.67 -12.20 -4.56
N GLY A 79 -9.14 -13.38 -4.91
CA GLY A 79 -9.57 -14.13 -6.09
C GLY A 79 -9.10 -13.52 -7.42
N SER A 80 -8.23 -12.52 -7.39
CA SER A 80 -7.68 -11.85 -8.58
C SER A 80 -6.17 -12.00 -8.64
N ASN A 81 -5.61 -12.26 -9.83
CA ASN A 81 -4.17 -12.28 -10.07
C ASN A 81 -3.62 -10.92 -10.54
N VAL A 82 -4.31 -9.83 -10.22
CA VAL A 82 -3.93 -8.46 -10.61
C VAL A 82 -3.74 -7.59 -9.37
N LEU A 83 -2.57 -6.97 -9.25
CA LEU A 83 -2.28 -5.95 -8.25
C LEU A 83 -2.29 -4.57 -8.93
N VAL A 84 -3.22 -3.70 -8.53
CA VAL A 84 -3.23 -2.30 -8.98
C VAL A 84 -2.42 -1.46 -8.00
N ASN A 85 -1.25 -1.00 -8.43
CA ASN A 85 -0.40 -0.13 -7.64
C ASN A 85 -0.82 1.34 -7.80
N LEU A 86 -1.46 1.88 -6.77
CA LEU A 86 -1.76 3.31 -6.60
C LEU A 86 -0.91 3.96 -5.50
N ALA A 87 0.03 3.21 -4.91
CA ALA A 87 0.91 3.74 -3.88
C ALA A 87 1.98 4.63 -4.50
N SER A 88 2.50 5.58 -3.72
CA SER A 88 3.64 6.38 -4.15
C SER A 88 4.88 5.48 -4.35
N ASN A 89 5.79 5.91 -5.21
CA ASN A 89 7.05 5.21 -5.44
C ASN A 89 7.85 5.00 -4.15
N GLU A 90 7.75 5.93 -3.19
CA GLU A 90 8.42 5.82 -1.90
C GLU A 90 7.97 4.58 -1.12
N TYR A 91 6.65 4.34 -1.05
CA TYR A 91 6.10 3.21 -0.32
C TYR A 91 6.23 1.91 -1.11
N PHE A 92 5.94 1.93 -2.42
CA PHE A 92 6.00 0.71 -3.24
C PHE A 92 7.41 0.14 -3.36
N LYS A 93 8.47 0.94 -3.17
CA LYS A 93 9.87 0.48 -3.11
C LYS A 93 10.13 -0.52 -1.96
N ALA A 94 9.29 -0.54 -0.93
CA ALA A 94 9.36 -1.53 0.15
C ALA A 94 8.86 -2.92 -0.28
N VAL A 95 8.18 -3.03 -1.43
CA VAL A 95 7.69 -4.31 -1.96
C VAL A 95 8.71 -4.91 -2.92
N ASN A 96 9.05 -6.18 -2.72
CA ASN A 96 9.86 -6.93 -3.69
C ASN A 96 8.98 -7.43 -4.83
N THR A 97 8.83 -6.63 -5.89
CA THR A 97 7.93 -6.93 -7.01
C THR A 97 8.28 -8.22 -7.77
N LYS A 98 9.54 -8.65 -7.74
CA LYS A 98 9.98 -9.91 -8.36
C LYS A 98 9.43 -11.16 -7.66
N GLN A 99 8.97 -11.03 -6.43
CA GLN A 99 8.37 -12.11 -5.64
C GLN A 99 6.83 -12.08 -5.65
N LEU A 100 6.21 -11.16 -6.40
CA LEU A 100 4.76 -11.07 -6.48
C LEU A 100 4.21 -12.07 -7.51
N ASN A 101 3.19 -12.81 -7.11
CA ASN A 101 2.49 -13.79 -7.94
C ASN A 101 1.29 -13.16 -8.66
N ALA A 102 1.47 -11.95 -9.21
CA ALA A 102 0.40 -11.20 -9.86
C ALA A 102 0.91 -10.30 -10.97
N ARG A 103 0.02 -9.98 -11.91
CA ARG A 103 0.24 -8.90 -12.86
C ARG A 103 0.11 -7.57 -12.13
N VAL A 104 1.20 -6.81 -12.05
CA VAL A 104 1.21 -5.47 -11.47
C VAL A 104 0.83 -4.43 -12.53
N ILE A 105 -0.21 -3.64 -12.26
CA ILE A 105 -0.64 -2.52 -13.10
C ILE A 105 -0.44 -1.24 -12.30
N THR A 106 0.30 -0.27 -12.83
CA THR A 106 0.52 1.04 -12.19
C THR A 106 -0.11 2.13 -13.05
N PRO A 107 -1.35 2.55 -12.77
CA PRO A 107 -1.96 3.69 -13.44
C PRO A 107 -1.13 4.96 -13.25
N VAL A 108 -0.97 5.75 -14.31
CA VAL A 108 -0.27 7.04 -14.27
C VAL A 108 -1.26 8.14 -14.59
N PHE A 109 -1.51 9.01 -13.61
CA PHE A 109 -2.34 10.20 -13.77
C PHE A 109 -1.45 11.38 -14.16
N LYS A 110 -1.74 12.02 -15.29
CA LYS A 110 -1.02 13.21 -15.77
C LYS A 110 -2.02 14.35 -15.89
N ASP A 111 -1.60 15.54 -15.48
CA ASP A 111 -2.34 16.78 -15.70
C ASP A 111 -1.54 17.66 -16.69
N GLU A 112 -2.24 18.46 -17.48
CA GLU A 112 -1.60 19.39 -18.40
C GLU A 112 -0.99 20.55 -17.61
N LYS A 113 0.33 20.71 -17.70
CA LYS A 113 0.98 21.93 -17.22
C LYS A 113 0.68 23.06 -18.21
N ARG A 114 -0.31 23.91 -17.90
CA ARG A 114 -0.45 25.20 -18.58
C ARG A 114 0.71 26.10 -18.16
N HIS A 115 1.66 26.31 -19.07
CA HIS A 115 2.62 27.39 -18.98
C HIS A 115 1.88 28.69 -19.35
N LEU A 116 1.70 29.58 -18.37
CA LEU A 116 1.39 30.99 -18.63
C LEU A 116 2.70 31.77 -18.71
#